data_AF-A0A4Q3CEU4-F1
#
_entry.id   AF-A0A4Q3CEU4-F1
#
_cell.length_a   1.000
_cell.length_b   1.000
_cell.length_c   1.000
_cell.angle_alpha   90.00
_cell.angle_beta   90.00
_cell.angle_gamma   90.00
#
_symmetry.space_group_name_H-M   'P 1'
#
loop_
_entity.id
_entity.type
_entity.pdbx_description
1 polymer ?
#
loop_
_entity_poly.entity_id
_entity_poly.type
_entity_poly.pdbx_seq_one_letter_code
_entity_poly.pdbx_strand_id
1 'polypeptide(L)'
;MAAIVYDLLETGNTYPDFRYGLFTDLFGKNSKPYVDASGVARIGPAIDLEASLEIVATQVLGAAPDIALLGLLSDVVSKTYEAGDSKLLQNRLDKVLKDWASENGLPNFPDAFVFANDNQVKAALAPTLVDIEGSLENWGDIGIPLSEERAVVASLAYRGYDVSNIMDAMVFNGDRIAPWIEIRYMDRAGAASPNDAGAARRYYQSAQFELYNNPDSVAYDEAVDVGQAYTGQRNRILSYEKDFNPAEIGLKKDGGRDGIADFLQPAIDAVAQHYFAEVRHADELLFTSGRT
;
A
#
# COMPACT_ATOMS: atom_id res chain seq x y z
N MET A 1 -10.96 21.56 11.98
CA MET A 1 -10.52 20.60 10.95
C MET A 1 -10.14 21.33 9.68
N ALA A 2 -8.83 21.41 9.42
CA ALA A 2 -8.31 21.84 8.12
C ALA A 2 -8.74 20.83 7.04
N ALA A 3 -9.12 21.34 5.86
CA ALA A 3 -9.47 20.47 4.74
C ALA A 3 -8.22 19.75 4.19
N ILE A 4 -8.39 18.51 3.77
CA ILE A 4 -7.35 17.72 3.09
C ILE A 4 -6.88 18.43 1.80
N VAL A 5 -5.56 18.55 1.66
CA VAL A 5 -4.89 19.03 0.43
C VAL A 5 -4.18 17.84 -0.21
N TYR A 6 -4.57 17.46 -1.42
CA TYR A 6 -4.00 16.30 -2.11
C TYR A 6 -2.63 16.60 -2.73
N ASP A 7 -1.71 15.65 -2.64
CA ASP A 7 -0.42 15.70 -3.32
C ASP A 7 -0.58 15.19 -4.75
N LEU A 8 -0.94 16.12 -5.64
CA LEU A 8 -1.38 15.84 -7.00
C LEU A 8 -0.27 15.26 -7.89
N LEU A 9 -0.60 14.16 -8.58
CA LEU A 9 0.28 13.43 -9.50
C LEU A 9 -0.25 13.47 -10.95
N GLU A 10 -0.60 14.65 -11.43
CA GLU A 10 -1.45 14.87 -12.63
C GLU A 10 -0.78 14.69 -14.01
N THR A 11 0.53 14.42 -14.09
CA THR A 11 1.25 14.44 -15.37
C THR A 11 1.59 13.04 -15.91
N GLY A 12 0.88 12.60 -16.96
CA GLY A 12 1.26 11.42 -17.74
C GLY A 12 1.43 10.16 -16.89
N ASN A 13 2.67 9.67 -16.75
CA ASN A 13 2.99 8.45 -16.00
C ASN A 13 3.30 8.69 -14.51
N THR A 14 3.23 9.92 -13.98
CA THR A 14 3.62 10.19 -12.57
C THR A 14 2.82 9.38 -11.56
N TYR A 15 1.49 9.35 -11.67
CA TYR A 15 0.65 8.55 -10.77
C TYR A 15 0.90 7.04 -10.93
N PRO A 16 0.86 6.45 -12.15
CA PRO A 16 1.22 5.05 -12.33
C PRO A 16 2.63 4.67 -11.82
N ASP A 17 3.61 5.56 -11.97
CA ASP A 17 4.99 5.33 -11.54
C ASP A 17 5.13 5.39 -10.02
N PHE A 18 4.50 6.39 -9.37
CA PHE A 18 4.44 6.49 -7.92
C PHE A 18 3.75 5.27 -7.32
N ARG A 19 2.55 4.93 -7.82
CA ARG A 19 1.79 3.76 -7.36
C ARG A 19 2.58 2.48 -7.53
N TYR A 20 3.30 2.31 -8.65
CA TYR A 20 4.20 1.18 -8.83
C TYR A 20 5.32 1.16 -7.77
N GLY A 21 5.99 2.29 -7.55
CA GLY A 21 7.03 2.43 -6.51
C GLY A 21 6.51 2.03 -5.13
N LEU A 22 5.40 2.62 -4.70
CA LEU A 22 4.70 2.33 -3.45
C LEU A 22 4.38 0.83 -3.32
N PHE A 23 3.79 0.23 -4.35
CA PHE A 23 3.44 -1.19 -4.35
C PHE A 23 4.68 -2.10 -4.27
N THR A 24 5.77 -1.74 -4.94
CA THR A 24 7.02 -2.51 -4.82
C THR A 24 7.66 -2.40 -3.44
N ASP A 25 7.55 -1.25 -2.79
CA ASP A 25 8.03 -1.07 -1.42
C ASP A 25 7.18 -1.84 -0.40
N LEU A 26 5.86 -1.93 -0.63
CA LEU A 26 4.93 -2.65 0.25
C LEU A 26 4.94 -4.16 0.07
N PHE A 27 5.07 -4.63 -1.17
CA PHE A 27 4.80 -6.03 -1.54
C PHE A 27 6.00 -6.74 -2.18
N GLY A 28 7.09 -6.00 -2.42
CA GLY A 28 8.28 -6.49 -3.10
C GLY A 28 8.16 -6.41 -4.62
N LYS A 29 9.30 -6.24 -5.29
CA LYS A 29 9.36 -6.11 -6.76
C LYS A 29 9.14 -7.42 -7.52
N ASN A 30 9.61 -8.53 -6.96
CA ASN A 30 9.51 -9.92 -7.46
C ASN A 30 9.25 -10.10 -8.96
N SER A 31 10.25 -9.87 -9.81
CA SER A 31 10.10 -10.09 -11.27
C SER A 31 9.82 -11.56 -11.65
N LYS A 32 10.11 -12.50 -10.74
CA LYS A 32 9.84 -13.93 -10.88
C LYS A 32 8.62 -14.34 -10.04
N PRO A 33 7.85 -15.34 -10.49
CA PRO A 33 6.81 -15.98 -9.70
C PRO A 33 7.32 -16.40 -8.33
N TYR A 34 6.50 -16.25 -7.31
CA TYR A 34 6.78 -16.65 -5.95
C TYR A 34 5.50 -17.16 -5.28
N VAL A 35 5.67 -17.94 -4.22
CA VAL A 35 4.57 -18.38 -3.36
C VAL A 35 4.63 -17.52 -2.11
N ASP A 36 3.52 -16.85 -1.77
CA ASP A 36 3.46 -16.01 -0.59
C ASP A 36 3.28 -16.81 0.71
N ALA A 37 3.22 -16.13 1.85
CA ALA A 37 3.06 -16.79 3.16
C ALA A 37 1.73 -17.54 3.32
N SER A 38 0.76 -17.32 2.43
CA SER A 38 -0.54 -17.98 2.41
C SER A 38 -0.62 -19.10 1.36
N GLY A 39 0.50 -19.43 0.70
CA GLY A 39 0.52 -20.47 -0.34
C GLY A 39 0.02 -20.00 -1.71
N VAL A 40 -0.24 -18.69 -1.89
CA VAL A 40 -0.77 -18.14 -3.14
C VAL A 40 0.36 -17.86 -4.12
N ALA A 41 0.22 -18.35 -5.35
CA ALA A 41 1.14 -18.06 -6.45
C ALA A 41 0.98 -16.60 -6.90
N ARG A 42 2.07 -15.84 -6.86
CA ARG A 42 2.10 -14.42 -7.20
C ARG A 42 3.30 -14.04 -8.05
N ILE A 43 3.26 -12.86 -8.68
CA ILE A 43 4.39 -12.23 -9.38
C ILE A 43 4.33 -10.71 -9.18
N GLY A 44 5.44 -10.01 -9.40
CA GLY A 44 5.49 -8.56 -9.23
C GLY A 44 5.13 -8.14 -7.79
N PRO A 45 4.54 -6.96 -7.62
CA PRO A 45 4.06 -6.50 -6.32
C PRO A 45 2.73 -7.16 -5.96
N ALA A 46 2.81 -8.45 -5.60
CA ALA A 46 1.71 -9.27 -5.15
C ALA A 46 0.54 -9.45 -6.14
N ILE A 47 0.80 -9.43 -7.45
CA ILE A 47 -0.19 -9.81 -8.47
C ILE A 47 -0.53 -11.29 -8.31
N ASP A 48 -1.81 -11.58 -8.08
CA ASP A 48 -2.34 -12.94 -8.05
C ASP A 48 -2.24 -13.57 -9.44
N LEU A 49 -1.41 -14.63 -9.54
CA LEU A 49 -1.19 -15.30 -10.83
C LEU A 49 -2.42 -16.05 -11.30
N GLU A 50 -3.26 -16.57 -10.41
CA GLU A 50 -4.45 -17.33 -10.81
C GLU A 50 -5.49 -16.39 -11.42
N ALA A 51 -5.74 -15.26 -10.77
CA ALA A 51 -6.70 -14.27 -11.24
C ALA A 51 -6.23 -13.49 -12.48
N SER A 52 -4.91 -13.34 -12.66
CA SER A 52 -4.33 -12.45 -13.69
C SER A 52 -3.41 -13.16 -14.68
N LEU A 53 -3.51 -14.49 -14.81
CA LEU A 53 -2.56 -15.30 -15.57
C LEU A 53 -2.38 -14.84 -17.01
N GLU A 54 -3.48 -14.62 -17.74
CA GLU A 54 -3.45 -14.23 -19.15
C GLU A 54 -2.75 -12.89 -19.35
N ILE A 55 -3.07 -11.92 -18.48
CA ILE A 55 -2.47 -10.57 -18.51
C ILE A 55 -0.97 -10.67 -18.24
N VAL A 56 -0.57 -11.40 -17.19
CA VAL A 56 0.84 -11.61 -16.83
C VAL A 56 1.59 -12.34 -17.95
N ALA A 57 1.03 -13.44 -18.45
CA ALA A 57 1.64 -14.24 -19.51
C ALA A 57 1.81 -13.41 -20.79
N THR A 58 0.83 -12.56 -21.13
CA THR A 58 0.95 -11.62 -22.25
C THR A 58 2.17 -10.71 -22.12
N GLN A 59 2.41 -10.18 -20.91
CA GLN A 59 3.57 -9.32 -20.66
C GLN A 59 4.89 -10.08 -20.67
N VAL A 60 4.94 -11.31 -20.12
CA VAL A 60 6.14 -12.16 -20.13
C VAL A 60 6.51 -12.61 -21.54
N LEU A 61 5.51 -13.01 -22.33
CA LEU A 61 5.69 -13.54 -23.69
C LEU A 61 5.84 -12.45 -24.75
N GLY A 62 5.40 -11.22 -24.45
CA GLY A 62 5.32 -10.12 -25.41
C GLY A 62 4.14 -10.23 -26.39
N ALA A 63 3.30 -11.25 -26.25
CA ALA A 63 2.08 -11.48 -27.01
C ALA A 63 1.12 -12.34 -26.19
N ALA A 64 -0.18 -12.26 -26.48
CA ALA A 64 -1.17 -13.08 -25.80
C ALA A 64 -0.88 -14.57 -26.03
N PRO A 65 -0.84 -15.41 -24.96
CA PRO A 65 -0.70 -16.84 -25.12
C PRO A 65 -1.95 -17.41 -25.82
N ASP A 66 -1.78 -18.45 -26.63
CA ASP A 66 -2.93 -19.21 -27.09
C ASP A 66 -3.57 -20.02 -25.96
N ILE A 67 -4.78 -20.53 -26.22
CA ILE A 67 -5.59 -21.24 -25.23
C ILE A 67 -4.88 -22.48 -24.68
N ALA A 68 -4.09 -23.17 -25.51
CA ALA A 68 -3.41 -24.40 -25.10
C ALA A 68 -2.24 -24.10 -24.14
N LEU A 69 -1.41 -23.12 -24.47
CA LEU A 69 -0.35 -22.66 -23.57
C LEU A 69 -0.92 -22.07 -22.27
N LEU A 70 -1.97 -21.25 -22.37
CA LEU A 70 -2.62 -20.67 -21.19
C LEU A 70 -3.16 -21.76 -20.25
N GLY A 71 -3.76 -22.83 -20.80
CA GLY A 71 -4.20 -23.99 -20.04
C GLY A 71 -3.06 -24.68 -19.29
N LEU A 72 -1.92 -24.92 -19.94
CA LEU A 72 -0.74 -25.52 -19.31
C LEU A 72 -0.17 -24.66 -18.18
N LEU A 73 -0.13 -23.34 -18.36
CA LEU A 73 0.30 -22.40 -17.33
C LEU A 73 -0.69 -22.38 -16.16
N SER A 74 -2.00 -22.40 -16.46
CA SER A 74 -3.08 -22.42 -15.45
C SER A 74 -3.02 -23.67 -14.58
N ASP A 75 -2.72 -24.83 -15.19
CA ASP A 75 -2.54 -26.11 -14.48
C ASP A 75 -1.36 -26.09 -13.50
N VAL A 76 -0.36 -25.23 -13.73
CA VAL A 76 0.76 -25.03 -12.81
C VAL A 76 0.39 -24.05 -11.70
N VAL A 77 -0.24 -22.93 -12.04
CA VAL A 77 -0.58 -21.86 -11.08
C VAL A 77 -1.65 -22.29 -10.08
N SER A 78 -2.65 -23.04 -10.52
CA SER A 78 -3.77 -23.53 -9.68
C SER A 78 -3.40 -24.68 -8.72
N LYS A 79 -2.15 -25.15 -8.75
CA LYS A 79 -1.68 -26.17 -7.79
C LYS A 79 -1.61 -25.57 -6.38
N THR A 80 -1.85 -26.43 -5.40
CA THR A 80 -1.55 -26.08 -4.00
C THR A 80 -0.03 -25.95 -3.80
N TYR A 81 0.38 -24.86 -3.18
CA TYR A 81 1.76 -24.58 -2.80
C TYR A 81 1.85 -24.24 -1.32
N GLU A 82 2.99 -24.55 -0.71
CA GLU A 82 3.30 -24.13 0.64
C GLU A 82 4.24 -22.92 0.64
N ALA A 83 4.26 -22.17 1.74
CA ALA A 83 5.23 -21.10 1.92
C ALA A 83 6.67 -21.65 1.76
N GLY A 84 7.43 -21.09 0.82
CA GLY A 84 8.77 -21.56 0.46
C GLY A 84 8.86 -22.29 -0.88
N ASP A 85 7.74 -22.66 -1.50
CA ASP A 85 7.70 -23.36 -2.79
C ASP A 85 7.95 -22.45 -4.01
N SER A 86 8.39 -21.20 -3.82
CA SER A 86 8.70 -20.27 -4.91
C SER A 86 9.60 -20.89 -5.98
N LYS A 87 10.62 -21.67 -5.58
CA LYS A 87 11.52 -22.32 -6.55
C LYS A 87 10.84 -23.45 -7.32
N LEU A 88 9.92 -24.18 -6.67
CA LEU A 88 9.14 -25.24 -7.31
C LEU A 88 8.17 -24.66 -8.34
N LEU A 89 7.44 -23.60 -7.99
CA LEU A 89 6.55 -22.86 -8.90
C LEU A 89 7.33 -22.36 -10.13
N GLN A 90 8.45 -21.66 -9.91
CA GLN A 90 9.30 -21.15 -11.00
C GLN A 90 9.76 -22.27 -11.93
N ASN A 91 10.31 -23.35 -11.38
CA ASN A 91 10.81 -24.47 -12.20
C ASN A 91 9.70 -25.13 -13.03
N ARG A 92 8.47 -25.19 -12.51
CA ARG A 92 7.32 -25.75 -13.24
C ARG A 92 6.88 -24.83 -14.38
N LEU A 93 6.78 -23.52 -14.14
CA LEU A 93 6.42 -22.55 -15.17
C LEU A 93 7.49 -22.48 -16.27
N ASP A 94 8.77 -22.40 -15.88
CA ASP A 94 9.89 -22.41 -16.83
C ASP A 94 9.90 -23.70 -17.67
N LYS A 95 9.54 -24.84 -17.07
CA LYS A 95 9.42 -26.10 -17.79
C LYS A 95 8.31 -26.06 -18.84
N VAL A 96 7.13 -25.52 -18.52
CA VAL A 96 6.03 -25.36 -19.49
C VAL A 96 6.49 -24.54 -20.69
N LEU A 97 7.17 -23.42 -20.47
CA LEU A 97 7.64 -22.57 -21.57
C LEU A 97 8.69 -23.28 -22.45
N LYS A 98 9.63 -24.02 -21.84
CA LYS A 98 10.66 -24.77 -22.57
C LYS A 98 10.09 -25.92 -23.39
N ASP A 99 9.20 -26.70 -22.79
CA ASP A 99 8.54 -27.81 -23.47
C ASP A 99 7.70 -27.28 -24.64
N TRP A 100 6.92 -26.22 -24.40
CA TRP A 100 6.11 -25.54 -25.42
C TRP A 100 6.95 -25.04 -26.61
N ALA A 101 8.06 -24.36 -26.32
CA ALA A 101 8.97 -23.85 -27.35
C ALA A 101 9.57 -24.99 -28.19
N SER A 102 9.95 -26.09 -27.55
CA SER A 102 10.51 -27.26 -28.21
C SER A 102 9.48 -27.97 -29.10
N GLU A 103 8.26 -28.18 -28.60
CA GLU A 103 7.19 -28.89 -29.32
C GLU A 103 6.69 -28.09 -30.53
N ASN A 104 6.72 -26.77 -30.47
CA ASN A 104 6.25 -25.88 -31.53
C ASN A 104 7.38 -25.28 -32.39
N GLY A 105 8.64 -25.65 -32.14
CA GLY A 105 9.79 -25.17 -32.92
C GLY A 105 10.00 -23.65 -32.86
N LEU A 106 9.87 -23.05 -31.67
CA LEU A 106 9.94 -21.60 -31.45
C LEU A 106 11.33 -21.20 -30.89
N PRO A 107 12.31 -20.80 -31.71
CA PRO A 107 13.70 -20.58 -31.28
C PRO A 107 13.92 -19.33 -30.42
N ASN A 108 13.00 -18.36 -30.45
CA ASN A 108 13.09 -17.10 -29.70
C ASN A 108 12.00 -16.98 -28.62
N PHE A 109 11.46 -18.11 -28.18
CA PHE A 109 10.44 -18.13 -27.13
C PHE A 109 11.09 -17.98 -25.75
N PRO A 110 10.46 -17.27 -24.79
CA PRO A 110 11.01 -17.14 -23.44
C PRO A 110 11.26 -18.50 -22.79
N ASP A 111 12.42 -18.65 -22.15
CA ASP A 111 12.81 -19.88 -21.44
C ASP A 111 12.54 -19.81 -19.93
N ALA A 112 12.10 -18.66 -19.44
CA ALA A 112 11.74 -18.43 -18.05
C ALA A 112 10.48 -17.57 -17.94
N PHE A 113 9.62 -17.89 -16.99
CA PHE A 113 8.44 -17.10 -16.69
C PHE A 113 8.83 -15.94 -15.78
N VAL A 114 9.27 -14.83 -16.36
CA VAL A 114 9.84 -13.69 -15.63
C VAL A 114 9.57 -12.39 -16.36
N PHE A 115 9.29 -11.32 -15.62
CA PHE A 115 9.29 -9.97 -16.20
C PHE A 115 10.72 -9.52 -16.48
N ALA A 116 10.98 -9.12 -17.71
CA ALA A 116 12.26 -8.61 -18.17
C ALA A 116 12.56 -7.18 -17.67
N ASN A 117 11.53 -6.38 -17.41
CA ASN A 117 11.68 -4.98 -16.98
C ASN A 117 10.42 -4.46 -16.27
N ASP A 118 10.55 -3.28 -15.66
CA ASP A 118 9.50 -2.64 -14.86
C ASP A 118 8.27 -2.25 -15.70
N ASN A 119 8.44 -2.00 -17.00
CA ASN A 119 7.31 -1.68 -17.87
C ASN A 119 6.36 -2.86 -18.02
N GLN A 120 6.89 -4.08 -18.12
CA GLN A 120 6.05 -5.30 -18.13
C GLN A 120 5.31 -5.47 -16.80
N VAL A 121 5.96 -5.18 -15.67
CA VAL A 121 5.31 -5.26 -14.36
C VAL A 121 4.18 -4.23 -14.24
N LYS A 122 4.43 -2.97 -14.65
CA LYS A 122 3.42 -1.90 -14.64
C LYS A 122 2.23 -2.25 -15.54
N ALA A 123 2.50 -2.77 -16.74
CA ALA A 123 1.48 -3.19 -17.69
C ALA A 123 0.65 -4.38 -17.19
N ALA A 124 1.25 -5.28 -16.40
CA ALA A 124 0.52 -6.37 -15.75
C ALA A 124 -0.27 -5.91 -14.52
N LEU A 125 0.24 -4.95 -13.75
CA LEU A 125 -0.39 -4.43 -12.54
C LEU A 125 -1.60 -3.54 -12.82
N ALA A 126 -1.55 -2.70 -13.86
CA ALA A 126 -2.60 -1.72 -14.11
C ALA A 126 -4.00 -2.34 -14.29
N PRO A 127 -4.19 -3.44 -15.06
CA PRO A 127 -5.49 -4.09 -15.19
C PRO A 127 -6.04 -4.64 -13.88
N THR A 128 -5.18 -5.09 -12.95
CA THR A 128 -5.63 -5.66 -11.67
C THR A 128 -6.18 -4.61 -10.71
N LEU A 129 -6.03 -3.33 -11.04
CA LEU A 129 -6.46 -2.20 -10.23
C LEU A 129 -7.65 -1.45 -10.83
N VAL A 130 -8.17 -1.85 -12.00
CA VAL A 130 -9.22 -1.11 -12.72
C VAL A 130 -10.46 -0.88 -11.85
N ASP A 131 -10.97 -1.92 -11.20
CA ASP A 131 -12.18 -1.81 -10.37
C ASP A 131 -11.94 -0.96 -9.12
N ILE A 132 -10.76 -1.09 -8.51
CA ILE A 132 -10.35 -0.27 -7.36
C ILE A 132 -10.28 1.19 -7.77
N GLU A 133 -9.54 1.51 -8.83
CA GLU A 133 -9.35 2.87 -9.33
C GLU A 133 -10.67 3.51 -9.78
N GLY A 134 -11.53 2.76 -10.47
CA GLY A 134 -12.84 3.22 -10.86
C GLY A 134 -13.73 3.56 -9.65
N SER A 135 -13.62 2.79 -8.57
CA SER A 135 -14.33 3.06 -7.32
C SER A 135 -13.80 4.31 -6.61
N LEU A 136 -12.47 4.49 -6.55
CA LEU A 136 -11.86 5.68 -5.93
C LEU A 136 -12.12 6.97 -6.73
N GLU A 137 -12.16 6.87 -8.06
CA GLU A 137 -12.45 8.00 -8.96
C GLU A 137 -13.91 8.48 -8.88
N ASN A 138 -14.85 7.59 -8.58
CA ASN A 138 -16.28 7.88 -8.64
C ASN A 138 -16.96 7.73 -7.27
N TRP A 139 -16.19 7.81 -6.18
CA TRP A 139 -16.72 7.63 -4.83
C TRP A 139 -17.78 8.69 -4.52
N GLY A 140 -19.03 8.27 -4.33
CA GLY A 140 -20.14 9.19 -4.08
C GLY A 140 -20.38 10.21 -5.20
N ASP A 141 -20.08 9.86 -6.45
CA ASP A 141 -20.11 10.76 -7.63
C ASP A 141 -19.12 11.94 -7.56
N ILE A 142 -18.12 11.90 -6.67
CA ILE A 142 -17.09 12.94 -6.48
C ILE A 142 -15.69 12.35 -6.67
N GLY A 143 -15.37 11.29 -5.92
CA GLY A 143 -14.07 10.63 -5.91
C GLY A 143 -12.91 11.48 -5.38
N ILE A 144 -11.69 10.96 -5.60
CA ILE A 144 -10.44 11.63 -5.24
C ILE A 144 -9.49 11.74 -6.45
N PRO A 145 -8.72 12.84 -6.56
CA PRO A 145 -7.82 13.05 -7.69
C PRO A 145 -6.66 12.06 -7.70
N LEU A 146 -5.96 11.97 -8.84
CA LEU A 146 -4.70 11.23 -8.94
C LEU A 146 -3.66 11.90 -8.03
N SER A 147 -3.32 11.22 -6.94
CA SER A 147 -2.54 11.77 -5.83
C SER A 147 -1.79 10.68 -5.07
N GLU A 148 -0.83 11.06 -4.22
CA GLU A 148 -0.15 10.12 -3.32
C GLU A 148 -1.16 9.42 -2.39
N GLU A 149 -2.13 10.16 -1.85
CA GLU A 149 -3.19 9.62 -1.00
C GLU A 149 -4.01 8.55 -1.72
N ARG A 150 -4.40 8.81 -2.97
CA ARG A 150 -5.17 7.85 -3.78
C ARG A 150 -4.37 6.56 -4.00
N ALA A 151 -3.05 6.66 -4.24
CA ALA A 151 -2.20 5.48 -4.38
C ALA A 151 -2.10 4.67 -3.08
N VAL A 152 -2.05 5.35 -1.92
CA VAL A 152 -2.11 4.70 -0.61
C VAL A 152 -3.44 3.98 -0.41
N VAL A 153 -4.58 4.65 -0.65
CA VAL A 153 -5.91 4.02 -0.50
C VAL A 153 -6.08 2.85 -1.46
N ALA A 154 -5.61 2.98 -2.71
CA ALA A 154 -5.61 1.88 -3.68
C ALA A 154 -4.79 0.68 -3.18
N SER A 155 -3.65 0.91 -2.52
CA SER A 155 -2.84 -0.18 -1.94
C SER A 155 -3.54 -0.92 -0.79
N LEU A 156 -4.45 -0.25 -0.08
CA LEU A 156 -5.30 -0.86 0.94
C LEU A 156 -6.39 -1.72 0.31
N ALA A 157 -7.16 -1.13 -0.61
CA ALA A 157 -8.21 -1.85 -1.33
C ALA A 157 -7.65 -3.08 -2.08
N TYR A 158 -6.44 -2.97 -2.64
CA TYR A 158 -5.75 -4.08 -3.31
C TYR A 158 -5.47 -5.28 -2.39
N ARG A 159 -5.32 -5.03 -1.08
CA ARG A 159 -5.14 -6.08 -0.08
C ARG A 159 -6.47 -6.56 0.52
N GLY A 160 -7.60 -6.13 -0.05
CA GLY A 160 -8.94 -6.49 0.37
C GLY A 160 -9.43 -5.75 1.61
N TYR A 161 -8.79 -4.62 1.97
CA TYR A 161 -9.28 -3.79 3.06
C TYR A 161 -10.49 -2.97 2.62
N ASP A 162 -11.50 -2.90 3.48
CA ASP A 162 -12.58 -1.94 3.32
C ASP A 162 -12.02 -0.53 3.53
N VAL A 163 -12.20 0.33 2.52
CA VAL A 163 -11.72 1.71 2.50
C VAL A 163 -12.87 2.71 2.64
N SER A 164 -14.09 2.25 2.93
CA SER A 164 -15.28 3.10 2.90
C SER A 164 -15.20 4.27 3.90
N ASN A 165 -14.78 4.02 5.14
CA ASN A 165 -14.64 5.09 6.14
C ASN A 165 -13.55 6.10 5.74
N ILE A 166 -12.43 5.62 5.21
CA ILE A 166 -11.33 6.45 4.71
C ILE A 166 -11.85 7.36 3.59
N MET A 167 -12.55 6.77 2.62
CA MET A 167 -13.08 7.51 1.47
C MET A 167 -14.16 8.50 1.87
N ASP A 168 -15.09 8.13 2.75
CA ASP A 168 -16.14 9.04 3.22
C ASP A 168 -15.53 10.23 3.97
N ALA A 169 -14.50 10.00 4.79
CA ALA A 169 -13.80 11.07 5.49
C ALA A 169 -13.06 12.00 4.52
N MET A 170 -12.34 11.46 3.53
CA MET A 170 -11.59 12.26 2.55
C MET A 170 -12.52 13.05 1.61
N VAL A 171 -13.62 12.45 1.16
CA VAL A 171 -14.50 13.01 0.13
C VAL A 171 -15.57 13.92 0.72
N PHE A 172 -16.27 13.50 1.78
CA PHE A 172 -17.41 14.23 2.31
C PHE A 172 -17.06 15.15 3.48
N ASN A 173 -16.06 14.77 4.29
CA ASN A 173 -15.65 15.56 5.45
C ASN A 173 -14.41 16.41 5.17
N GLY A 174 -13.67 16.11 4.11
CA GLY A 174 -12.38 16.74 3.82
C GLY A 174 -11.35 16.50 4.92
N ASP A 175 -11.43 15.37 5.63
CA ASP A 175 -10.58 15.04 6.77
C ASP A 175 -9.35 14.26 6.32
N ARG A 176 -8.15 14.68 6.76
CA ARG A 176 -6.90 13.91 6.60
C ARG A 176 -6.55 13.07 7.82
N ILE A 177 -6.91 13.55 9.02
CA ILE A 177 -6.43 13.03 10.29
C ILE A 177 -7.09 11.69 10.61
N ALA A 178 -8.42 11.58 10.47
CA ALA A 178 -9.11 10.32 10.72
C ALA A 178 -8.65 9.21 9.75
N PRO A 179 -8.56 9.44 8.42
CA PRO A 179 -7.93 8.51 7.50
C PRO A 179 -6.52 8.10 7.90
N TRP A 180 -5.64 9.05 8.25
CA TRP A 180 -4.26 8.72 8.64
C TRP A 180 -4.22 7.76 9.84
N ILE A 181 -5.01 8.05 10.89
CA ILE A 181 -5.11 7.19 12.08
C ILE A 181 -5.69 5.83 11.71
N GLU A 182 -6.70 5.79 10.84
CA GLU A 182 -7.31 4.54 10.38
C GLU A 182 -6.34 3.69 9.57
N ILE A 183 -5.61 4.28 8.62
CA ILE A 183 -4.59 3.61 7.81
C ILE A 183 -3.54 2.96 8.72
N ARG A 184 -3.08 3.72 9.73
CA ARG A 184 -1.95 3.35 10.60
C ARG A 184 -2.32 2.35 11.70
N TYR A 185 -3.44 2.58 12.37
CA TYR A 185 -3.80 1.90 13.61
C TYR A 185 -5.13 1.13 13.50
N MET A 186 -5.59 0.80 12.29
CA MET A 186 -6.83 0.05 12.10
C MET A 186 -6.89 -1.19 13.00
N ASP A 187 -7.99 -1.29 13.75
CA ASP A 187 -8.22 -2.36 14.72
C ASP A 187 -9.16 -3.44 14.17
N ARG A 188 -8.74 -4.69 14.33
CA ARG A 188 -9.49 -5.88 14.83
C ARG A 188 -10.95 -6.17 14.41
N ALA A 189 -11.53 -5.54 13.39
CA ALA A 189 -12.87 -5.92 12.91
C ALA A 189 -12.77 -6.92 11.73
N GLY A 190 -12.50 -8.19 12.03
CA GLY A 190 -12.47 -9.26 11.00
C GLY A 190 -11.65 -10.50 11.39
N ALA A 191 -11.69 -11.53 10.53
CA ALA A 191 -11.15 -12.88 10.81
C ALA A 191 -9.62 -13.00 10.88
N ALA A 192 -8.86 -11.94 10.62
CA ALA A 192 -7.41 -11.95 10.76
C ALA A 192 -6.97 -10.80 11.67
N SER A 193 -6.50 -11.15 12.87
CA SER A 193 -5.75 -10.22 13.73
C SER A 193 -4.57 -9.63 12.93
N PRO A 194 -4.23 -8.34 13.11
CA PRO A 194 -3.03 -7.78 12.51
C PRO A 194 -1.81 -8.62 12.89
N ASN A 195 -0.90 -8.79 11.95
CA ASN A 195 0.41 -9.41 12.15
C ASN A 195 1.51 -8.39 11.85
N ASP A 196 2.74 -8.71 12.23
CA ASP A 196 3.89 -7.79 12.10
C ASP A 196 4.04 -7.24 10.67
N ALA A 197 3.87 -8.09 9.66
CA ALA A 197 3.95 -7.68 8.25
C ALA A 197 2.79 -6.75 7.84
N GLY A 198 1.59 -6.94 8.40
CA GLY A 198 0.45 -6.05 8.23
C GLY A 198 0.70 -4.68 8.87
N ALA A 199 1.13 -4.67 10.12
CA ALA A 199 1.44 -3.44 10.86
C ALA A 199 2.60 -2.66 10.22
N ALA A 200 3.68 -3.34 9.80
CA ALA A 200 4.80 -2.73 9.09
C ALA A 200 4.37 -1.99 7.82
N ARG A 201 3.46 -2.60 7.04
CA ARG A 201 2.89 -1.96 5.85
C ARG A 201 2.03 -0.75 6.21
N ARG A 202 1.23 -0.83 7.28
CA ARG A 202 0.40 0.30 7.74
C ARG A 202 1.23 1.49 8.20
N TYR A 203 2.34 1.27 8.89
CA TYR A 203 3.26 2.35 9.25
C TYR A 203 3.81 3.05 8.02
N TYR A 204 4.24 2.30 7.01
CA TYR A 204 4.71 2.90 5.77
C TYR A 204 3.59 3.58 4.98
N GLN A 205 2.42 2.95 4.84
CA GLN A 205 1.26 3.52 4.12
C GLN A 205 0.80 4.84 4.74
N SER A 206 0.70 4.91 6.07
CA SER A 206 0.35 6.15 6.76
C SER A 206 1.43 7.23 6.61
N ALA A 207 2.71 6.85 6.58
CA ALA A 207 3.77 7.80 6.29
C ALA A 207 3.64 8.41 4.90
N GLN A 208 3.35 7.59 3.88
CA GLN A 208 3.15 8.07 2.50
C GLN A 208 1.81 8.80 2.29
N PHE A 209 0.85 8.65 3.22
CA PHE A 209 -0.41 9.41 3.19
C PHE A 209 -0.28 10.79 3.85
N GLU A 210 0.72 10.92 4.73
CA GLU A 210 1.00 12.09 5.56
C GLU A 210 -0.10 12.49 6.55
N LEU A 211 0.31 12.82 7.79
CA LEU A 211 -0.63 13.27 8.83
C LEU A 211 -1.08 14.72 8.60
N TYR A 212 -0.22 15.52 7.98
CA TYR A 212 -0.40 16.95 7.78
C TYR A 212 -0.52 17.27 6.30
N ASN A 213 -1.14 18.40 5.98
CA ASN A 213 -1.10 18.95 4.62
C ASN A 213 0.30 19.41 4.20
N ASN A 214 1.13 19.83 5.17
CA ASN A 214 2.52 20.18 4.96
C ASN A 214 3.29 19.99 6.29
N PRO A 215 4.06 18.90 6.45
CA PRO A 215 4.77 18.63 7.70
C PRO A 215 5.84 19.67 8.04
N ASP A 216 6.38 20.39 7.05
CA ASP A 216 7.38 21.45 7.26
C ASP A 216 6.76 22.78 7.71
N SER A 217 5.43 22.90 7.64
CA SER A 217 4.71 24.15 7.94
C SER A 217 3.31 23.88 8.50
N VAL A 218 3.24 23.21 9.64
CA VAL A 218 1.97 22.92 10.32
C VAL A 218 1.38 24.19 10.97
N ALA A 219 0.13 24.49 10.65
CA ALA A 219 -0.58 25.61 11.25
C ALA A 219 -1.10 25.27 12.66
N TYR A 220 -1.27 26.29 13.52
CA TYR A 220 -1.77 26.10 14.88
C TYR A 220 -3.11 25.34 14.93
N ASP A 221 -4.06 25.70 14.07
CA ASP A 221 -5.39 25.07 14.07
C ASP A 221 -5.33 23.59 13.67
N GLU A 222 -4.52 23.25 12.67
CA GLU A 222 -4.25 21.86 12.26
C GLU A 222 -3.57 21.07 13.38
N ALA A 223 -2.59 21.68 14.06
CA ALA A 223 -1.93 21.07 15.21
C ALA A 223 -2.89 20.78 16.37
N VAL A 224 -3.85 21.68 16.64
CA VAL A 224 -4.89 21.46 17.66
C VAL A 224 -5.82 20.32 17.26
N ASP A 225 -6.26 20.27 16.00
CA ASP A 225 -7.10 19.19 15.48
C ASP A 225 -6.40 17.83 15.62
N VAL A 226 -5.11 17.74 15.23
CA VAL A 226 -4.29 16.52 15.37
C VAL A 226 -4.15 16.12 16.84
N GLY A 227 -3.85 17.09 17.72
CA GLY A 227 -3.74 16.86 19.15
C GLY A 227 -5.03 16.29 19.75
N GLN A 228 -6.18 16.87 19.41
CA GLN A 228 -7.49 16.39 19.87
C GLN A 228 -7.81 14.98 19.37
N ALA A 229 -7.55 14.71 18.09
CA ALA A 229 -7.75 13.39 17.50
C ALA A 229 -6.88 12.31 18.17
N TYR A 230 -5.60 12.63 18.42
CA TYR A 230 -4.69 11.76 19.17
C TYR A 230 -5.20 11.54 20.60
N THR A 231 -5.55 12.60 21.34
CA THR A 231 -6.05 12.48 22.72
C THR A 231 -7.27 11.56 22.80
N GLY A 232 -8.21 11.68 21.86
CA GLY A 232 -9.39 10.81 21.78
C GLY A 232 -9.07 9.33 21.55
N GLN A 233 -7.94 9.01 20.94
CA GLN A 233 -7.54 7.63 20.57
C GLN A 233 -6.25 7.15 21.27
N ARG A 234 -5.71 7.93 22.20
CA ARG A 234 -4.37 7.72 22.78
C ARG A 234 -4.15 6.31 23.31
N ASN A 235 -5.09 5.79 24.10
CA ASN A 235 -4.96 4.47 24.70
C ASN A 235 -4.92 3.36 23.66
N ARG A 236 -5.70 3.50 22.57
CA ARG A 236 -5.72 2.56 21.45
C ARG A 236 -4.40 2.60 20.70
N ILE A 237 -3.93 3.79 20.34
CA ILE A 237 -2.67 3.99 19.60
C ILE A 237 -1.47 3.44 20.38
N LEU A 238 -1.34 3.80 21.66
CA LEU A 238 -0.23 3.33 22.49
C LEU A 238 -0.30 1.82 22.76
N SER A 239 -1.50 1.24 22.86
CA SER A 239 -1.65 -0.21 22.94
C SER A 239 -1.21 -0.90 21.65
N TYR A 240 -1.55 -0.33 20.49
CA TYR A 240 -1.16 -0.87 19.19
C TYR A 240 0.36 -0.84 19.02
N GLU A 241 1.02 0.28 19.28
CA GLU A 241 2.49 0.39 19.13
C GLU A 241 3.25 -0.43 20.16
N LYS A 242 2.64 -0.72 21.32
CA LYS A 242 3.18 -1.68 22.29
C LYS A 242 3.18 -3.11 21.75
N ASP A 243 2.10 -3.51 21.08
CA ASP A 243 1.98 -4.84 20.48
C ASP A 243 2.82 -4.95 19.18
N PHE A 244 2.98 -3.84 18.46
CA PHE A 244 3.63 -3.74 17.16
C PHE A 244 4.65 -2.59 17.13
N ASN A 245 5.82 -2.78 17.73
CA ASN A 245 6.83 -1.71 17.82
C ASN A 245 7.33 -1.28 16.43
N PRO A 246 7.06 -0.04 15.96
CA PRO A 246 7.43 0.42 14.61
C PRO A 246 8.95 0.36 14.37
N ALA A 247 9.78 0.60 15.38
CA ALA A 247 11.23 0.52 15.25
C ALA A 247 11.72 -0.91 14.94
N GLU A 248 10.99 -1.93 15.41
CA GLU A 248 11.35 -3.34 15.26
C GLU A 248 10.81 -3.93 13.96
N ILE A 249 9.51 -3.73 13.68
CA ILE A 249 8.82 -4.39 12.58
C ILE A 249 8.70 -3.51 11.33
N GLY A 250 8.85 -2.20 11.48
CA GLY A 250 8.64 -1.21 10.44
C GLY A 250 9.50 -1.43 9.20
N LEU A 251 8.92 -1.14 8.03
CA LEU A 251 9.66 -1.19 6.77
C LEU A 251 10.86 -0.25 6.85
N LYS A 252 12.01 -0.68 6.33
CA LYS A 252 13.27 0.10 6.30
C LYS A 252 13.20 1.19 5.23
N LYS A 253 12.25 2.11 5.40
CA LYS A 253 11.91 3.24 4.55
C LYS A 253 11.49 4.40 5.45
N ASP A 254 11.62 5.61 4.95
CA ASP A 254 11.27 6.82 5.71
C ASP A 254 9.81 6.76 6.17
N GLY A 255 9.56 7.15 7.43
CA GLY A 255 8.23 7.02 8.06
C GLY A 255 7.79 5.60 8.43
N GLY A 256 8.44 4.58 7.89
CA GLY A 256 8.09 3.17 8.12
C GLY A 256 8.44 2.67 9.53
N ARG A 257 9.34 3.36 10.24
CA ARG A 257 9.85 2.99 11.58
C ARG A 257 9.59 4.01 12.68
N ASP A 258 9.04 5.14 12.28
CA ASP A 258 8.75 6.25 13.19
C ASP A 258 7.52 5.88 14.01
N GLY A 259 7.50 6.24 15.30
CA GLY A 259 6.36 6.03 16.19
C GLY A 259 5.42 7.23 16.21
N ILE A 260 4.29 7.12 16.93
CA ILE A 260 3.34 8.24 17.01
C ILE A 260 3.99 9.54 17.51
N ALA A 261 4.95 9.43 18.42
CA ALA A 261 5.65 10.59 18.97
C ALA A 261 6.36 11.41 17.88
N ASP A 262 7.01 10.74 16.92
CA ASP A 262 7.72 11.39 15.82
C ASP A 262 6.74 12.15 14.91
N PHE A 263 5.59 11.55 14.60
CA PHE A 263 4.54 12.19 13.79
C PHE A 263 3.84 13.35 14.51
N LEU A 264 3.82 13.39 15.85
CA LEU A 264 3.21 14.49 16.60
C LEU A 264 4.14 15.71 16.76
N GLN A 265 5.43 15.58 16.46
CA GLN A 265 6.41 16.65 16.67
C GLN A 265 6.06 17.96 15.92
N PRO A 266 5.63 17.94 14.65
CA PRO A 266 5.23 19.18 13.96
C PRO A 266 4.06 19.91 14.63
N ALA A 267 3.05 19.17 15.13
CA ALA A 267 1.94 19.76 15.87
C ALA A 267 2.40 20.37 17.20
N ILE A 268 3.29 19.69 17.93
CA ILE A 268 3.88 20.18 19.17
C ILE A 268 4.63 21.50 18.92
N ASP A 269 5.44 21.56 17.87
CA ASP A 269 6.24 22.74 17.52
C ASP A 269 5.33 23.93 17.14
N ALA A 270 4.28 23.68 16.36
CA ALA A 270 3.30 24.70 15.98
C ALA A 270 2.56 25.29 17.20
N VAL A 271 2.16 24.44 18.16
CA VAL A 271 1.54 24.89 19.42
C VAL A 271 2.54 25.68 20.26
N ALA A 272 3.77 25.20 20.42
CA ALA A 272 4.80 25.89 21.19
C ALA A 272 5.12 27.27 20.59
N GLN A 273 5.23 27.37 19.27
CA GLN A 273 5.47 28.62 18.55
C GLN A 273 4.33 29.62 18.79
N HIS A 274 3.07 29.18 18.74
CA HIS A 274 1.91 30.04 18.99
C HIS A 274 1.92 30.66 20.39
N TYR A 275 2.35 29.90 21.39
CA TYR A 275 2.43 30.34 22.78
C TYR A 275 3.79 30.94 23.19
N PHE A 276 4.76 31.05 22.27
CA PHE A 276 6.14 31.46 22.55
C PHE A 276 6.82 30.64 23.66
N ALA A 277 6.54 29.33 23.70
CA ALA A 277 7.11 28.39 24.67
C ALA A 277 8.39 27.72 24.12
N GLU A 278 9.35 27.41 24.99
CA GLU A 278 10.51 26.58 24.62
C GLU A 278 10.10 25.09 24.52
N VAL A 279 10.41 24.45 23.40
CA VAL A 279 10.04 23.05 23.04
C VAL A 279 10.66 21.96 23.95
N ARG A 280 11.42 22.33 24.99
CA ARG A 280 12.07 21.37 25.90
C ARG A 280 11.10 20.51 26.73
N HIS A 281 9.83 20.87 26.79
CA HIS A 281 8.78 20.22 27.61
C HIS A 281 7.54 19.81 26.79
N ALA A 282 7.72 19.58 25.49
CA ALA A 282 6.71 19.14 24.53
C ALA A 282 5.72 18.08 25.05
N ASP A 283 6.22 17.16 25.87
CA ASP A 283 5.47 16.08 26.52
C ASP A 283 4.22 16.59 27.25
N GLU A 284 4.19 17.85 27.69
CA GLU A 284 3.10 18.43 28.49
C GLU A 284 2.08 19.27 27.69
N LEU A 285 2.38 19.65 26.44
CA LEU A 285 1.59 20.63 25.68
C LEU A 285 0.29 20.07 25.10
N LEU A 286 0.23 18.76 24.82
CA LEU A 286 -0.99 18.07 24.35
C LEU A 286 -2.10 18.01 25.44
N PHE A 287 -1.86 18.53 26.64
CA PHE A 287 -2.78 18.44 27.78
C PHE A 287 -3.53 19.74 28.12
N THR A 288 -3.36 20.83 27.34
CA THR A 288 -3.90 22.16 27.72
C THR A 288 -5.13 22.65 26.96
N SER A 289 -5.89 21.76 26.29
CA SER A 289 -7.22 22.11 25.75
C SER A 289 -8.39 21.28 26.32
N GLY A 290 -8.20 20.63 27.47
CA GLY A 290 -9.30 20.18 28.32
C GLY A 290 -9.86 21.34 29.14
N ARG A 291 -10.65 22.24 28.53
CA ARG A 291 -11.46 23.19 29.32
C ARG A 291 -12.72 22.47 29.83
N THR A 292 -12.80 22.47 31.16
CA THR A 292 -13.96 22.24 32.05
C THR A 292 -15.28 22.77 31.52
#